data_AF-Q9CQZ6-F1
#
_entry.id   AF-Q9CQZ6-F1
#
_cell.length_a   1.000
_cell.length_b   1.000
_cell.length_c   1.000
_cell.angle_alpha   90.00
_cell.angle_beta   90.00
_cell.angle_gamma   90.00
#
_symmetry.space_group_name_H-M   'P 1'
#
loop_
_entity.id
_entity.type
_entity.pdbx_description
1 polymer ?
#
loop_
_entity_poly.entity_id
_entity_poly.type
_entity_poly.pdbx_seq_one_letter_code
_entity_poly.pdbx_strand_id
1 'polypeptide(L)'
;MAAGHGHEHGHEHGHGHGKMELPDYRQWKIEGTPLETVQKKLAARGLRDPWARNEAWRYMGGFAGNITFPSVILKGFKWGFAAFVVALGAEYFLDSQNGDKKHH
;
A
#
# COMPACT_ATOMS: atom_id res chain seq x y z
N MET A 1 -23.01 29.30 -52.16
CA MET A 1 -22.70 28.11 -51.34
C MET A 1 -22.12 28.61 -50.03
N ALA A 2 -22.92 28.61 -48.95
CA ALA A 2 -22.52 29.15 -47.66
C ALA A 2 -21.58 28.16 -46.96
N ALA A 3 -20.40 28.65 -46.56
CA ALA A 3 -19.38 27.89 -45.86
C ALA A 3 -19.81 27.69 -44.39
N GLY A 4 -20.03 26.44 -43.99
CA GLY A 4 -20.15 26.05 -42.59
C GLY A 4 -18.77 25.97 -41.95
N HIS A 5 -18.38 27.01 -41.23
CA HIS A 5 -17.23 26.98 -40.32
C HIS A 5 -17.65 26.25 -39.04
N GLY A 6 -17.32 24.96 -38.95
CA GLY A 6 -17.39 24.19 -37.72
C GLY A 6 -16.13 24.44 -36.90
N HIS A 7 -16.16 25.44 -36.01
CA HIS A 7 -15.17 25.59 -34.95
C HIS A 7 -15.47 24.53 -33.87
N GLU A 8 -14.82 23.38 -33.95
CA GLU A 8 -14.74 22.43 -32.83
C GLU A 8 -13.85 23.04 -31.73
N HIS A 9 -14.49 23.80 -30.84
CA HIS A 9 -13.92 24.16 -29.54
C HIS A 9 -14.06 22.96 -28.58
N GLY A 10 -13.12 22.03 -28.66
CA GLY A 10 -12.90 21.04 -27.61
C GLY A 10 -12.28 21.72 -26.38
N HIS A 11 -13.05 21.78 -25.29
CA HIS A 11 -12.66 22.37 -24.02
C HIS A 11 -11.45 21.66 -23.38
N GLU A 12 -10.25 22.22 -23.54
CA GLU A 12 -9.11 21.95 -22.65
C GLU A 12 -9.21 22.83 -21.39
N HIS A 13 -9.93 22.35 -20.38
CA HIS A 13 -9.86 22.86 -19.01
C HIS A 13 -9.40 21.73 -18.08
N GLY A 14 -8.08 21.51 -18.03
CA GLY A 14 -7.45 20.56 -17.11
C GLY A 14 -6.34 21.25 -16.33
N HIS A 15 -6.59 21.54 -15.06
CA HIS A 15 -5.67 22.24 -14.16
C HIS A 15 -4.36 21.47 -13.95
N GLY A 16 -3.22 22.11 -14.25
CA GLY A 16 -2.00 22.15 -13.44
C GLY A 16 -1.17 20.88 -13.18
N HIS A 17 -1.65 19.69 -13.53
CA HIS A 17 -0.87 18.45 -13.42
C HIS A 17 -0.77 17.83 -14.81
N GLY A 18 0.45 17.71 -15.34
CA GLY A 18 0.70 17.12 -16.65
C GLY A 18 -0.07 15.80 -16.80
N LYS A 19 -0.63 15.58 -18.01
CA LYS A 19 -1.46 14.43 -18.34
C LYS A 19 -0.78 13.15 -17.83
N MET A 20 -1.41 12.46 -16.89
CA MET A 20 -0.85 11.22 -16.34
C MET A 20 -0.70 10.20 -17.47
N GLU A 21 0.52 9.72 -17.65
CA GLU A 21 0.80 8.60 -18.55
C GLU A 21 0.39 7.30 -17.86
N LEU A 22 -0.54 6.57 -18.47
CA LEU A 22 -0.91 5.25 -17.99
C LEU A 22 0.28 4.31 -18.22
N PRO A 23 0.64 3.47 -17.24
CA PRO A 23 1.74 2.55 -17.41
C PRO A 23 1.38 1.43 -18.39
N ASP A 24 2.38 0.78 -18.98
CA ASP A 24 2.17 -0.25 -20.02
C ASP A 24 1.28 -1.39 -19.50
N TYR A 25 0.21 -1.67 -20.23
CA TYR A 25 -0.75 -2.74 -19.91
C TYR A 25 -0.10 -4.13 -19.83
N ARG A 26 1.05 -4.34 -20.52
CA ARG A 26 1.78 -5.62 -20.53
C ARG A 26 2.47 -5.95 -19.22
N GLN A 27 2.65 -4.97 -18.34
CA GLN A 27 3.26 -5.20 -17.03
C GLN A 27 2.33 -5.98 -16.10
N TRP A 28 1.01 -5.88 -16.30
CA TRP A 28 0.03 -6.61 -15.51
C TRP A 28 -0.04 -8.04 -16.00
N LYS A 29 0.58 -8.94 -15.24
CA LYS A 29 0.56 -10.37 -15.52
C LYS A 29 0.03 -11.13 -14.30
N ILE A 30 -0.56 -12.29 -14.54
CA ILE A 30 -1.24 -13.04 -13.47
C ILE A 30 -0.26 -13.91 -12.67
N GLU A 31 0.90 -14.22 -13.23
CA GLU A 31 1.89 -15.10 -12.62
C GLU A 31 2.40 -14.52 -11.29
N GLY A 32 2.47 -15.36 -10.26
CA GLY A 32 2.83 -14.95 -8.90
C GLY A 32 1.71 -14.29 -8.09
N THR A 33 0.54 -14.03 -8.69
CA THR A 33 -0.64 -13.52 -7.97
C THR A 33 -1.59 -14.66 -7.55
N PRO A 34 -2.50 -14.45 -6.58
CA PRO A 34 -3.55 -15.42 -6.27
C PRO A 34 -4.43 -15.79 -7.47
N LEU A 35 -4.53 -14.91 -8.48
CA LEU A 35 -5.31 -15.16 -9.70
C LEU A 35 -4.71 -16.28 -10.55
N GLU A 36 -3.39 -16.52 -10.48
CA GLU A 36 -2.78 -17.69 -11.13
C GLU A 36 -3.35 -19.00 -10.56
N THR A 37 -3.56 -19.04 -9.23
CA THR A 37 -4.15 -20.20 -8.56
C THR A 37 -5.61 -20.37 -8.93
N VAL A 38 -6.38 -19.28 -9.01
CA VAL A 38 -7.77 -19.31 -9.48
C VAL A 38 -7.83 -19.83 -10.92
N GLN A 39 -6.98 -19.32 -11.79
CA GLN A 39 -6.90 -19.72 -13.19
C GLN A 39 -6.53 -21.20 -13.35
N LYS A 40 -5.59 -21.72 -12.55
CA LYS A 40 -5.27 -23.16 -12.50
C LYS A 40 -6.47 -24.02 -12.09
N LYS A 41 -7.23 -23.57 -11.08
CA LYS A 41 -8.45 -24.25 -10.61
C LYS A 41 -9.58 -24.22 -11.65
N LEU A 42 -9.72 -23.13 -12.40
CA LEU A 42 -10.68 -23.02 -13.50
C LEU A 42 -10.27 -23.90 -14.68
N ALA A 43 -8.98 -23.92 -15.03
CA ALA A 43 -8.46 -24.75 -16.11
C ALA A 43 -8.68 -26.24 -15.85
N ALA A 44 -8.59 -26.69 -14.59
CA ALA A 44 -8.93 -28.06 -14.20
C ALA A 44 -10.39 -28.45 -14.50
N ARG A 45 -11.27 -27.47 -14.74
CA ARG A 45 -12.68 -27.65 -15.14
C ARG A 45 -12.94 -27.28 -16.61
N GLY A 46 -11.89 -27.05 -17.39
CA GLY A 46 -12.00 -26.58 -18.78
C GLY A 46 -12.44 -25.12 -18.92
N LEU A 47 -12.35 -24.31 -17.86
CA LEU A 47 -12.73 -22.90 -17.85
C LEU A 47 -11.51 -21.97 -17.89
N ARG A 48 -11.69 -20.77 -18.44
CA ARG A 48 -10.65 -19.74 -18.55
C ARG A 48 -11.23 -18.37 -18.19
N ASP A 49 -10.68 -17.68 -17.21
CA ASP A 49 -11.13 -16.34 -16.86
C ASP A 49 -10.50 -15.28 -17.80
N PRO A 50 -11.31 -14.53 -18.58
CA PRO A 50 -10.80 -13.47 -19.45
C PRO A 50 -10.41 -12.19 -18.68
N TRP A 51 -10.86 -12.00 -17.44
CA TRP A 51 -10.66 -10.78 -16.66
C TRP A 51 -9.48 -10.81 -15.70
N ALA A 52 -8.82 -11.96 -15.54
CA ALA A 52 -7.73 -12.13 -14.59
C ALA A 52 -6.62 -11.06 -14.71
N ARG A 53 -6.28 -10.62 -15.93
CA ARG A 53 -5.28 -9.56 -16.11
C ARG A 53 -5.76 -8.19 -15.64
N ASN A 54 -7.05 -7.90 -15.81
CA ASN A 54 -7.66 -6.65 -15.37
C ASN A 54 -7.64 -6.51 -13.84
N GLU A 55 -7.65 -7.63 -13.12
CA GLU A 55 -7.60 -7.64 -11.66
C GLU A 55 -6.20 -7.84 -11.08
N ALA A 56 -5.22 -8.25 -11.90
CA ALA A 56 -3.87 -8.58 -11.45
C ALA A 56 -3.18 -7.44 -10.70
N TRP A 57 -3.38 -6.19 -11.13
CA TRP A 57 -2.73 -5.03 -10.51
C TRP A 57 -3.04 -4.88 -9.01
N ARG A 58 -4.18 -5.39 -8.54
CA ARG A 58 -4.57 -5.35 -7.12
C ARG A 58 -3.66 -6.20 -6.23
N TYR A 59 -3.03 -7.21 -6.80
CA TYR A 59 -2.16 -8.16 -6.10
C TYR A 59 -0.69 -7.99 -6.48
N MET A 60 -0.35 -6.91 -7.18
CA MET A 60 1.01 -6.60 -7.63
C MET A 60 1.53 -5.29 -6.99
N GLY A 61 2.84 -5.09 -7.08
CA GLY A 61 3.49 -3.86 -6.62
C GLY A 61 3.34 -3.62 -5.12
N GLY A 62 3.15 -2.36 -4.73
CA GLY A 62 3.08 -1.94 -3.32
C GLY A 62 1.91 -2.54 -2.52
N PHE A 63 0.89 -3.08 -3.19
CA PHE A 63 -0.25 -3.73 -2.55
C PHE A 63 -0.08 -5.24 -2.38
N ALA A 64 0.97 -5.83 -2.97
CA ALA A 64 1.25 -7.26 -2.86
C ALA A 64 1.75 -7.69 -1.46
N GLY A 65 1.96 -6.73 -0.55
CA GLY A 65 2.42 -7.01 0.81
C GLY A 65 1.38 -7.80 1.61
N ASN A 66 1.82 -8.91 2.21
CA ASN A 66 1.01 -9.71 3.12
C ASN A 66 0.79 -8.96 4.44
N ILE A 67 -0.29 -8.16 4.53
CA ILE A 67 -0.72 -7.55 5.78
C ILE A 67 -1.31 -8.65 6.66
N THR A 68 -0.59 -9.01 7.70
CA THR A 68 -1.09 -9.96 8.71
C THR A 68 -1.74 -9.19 9.86
N PHE A 69 -2.75 -9.78 10.49
CA PHE A 69 -3.44 -9.15 11.62
C PHE A 69 -2.48 -8.73 12.76
N PRO A 70 -1.49 -9.56 13.19
CA PRO A 70 -0.51 -9.15 14.19
C PRO A 70 0.36 -7.98 13.74
N SER A 71 0.69 -7.89 12.44
CA SER A 71 1.49 -6.77 11.92
C SER A 71 0.78 -5.43 12.05
N VAL A 72 -0.56 -5.44 12.02
CA VAL A 72 -1.39 -4.25 12.22
C VAL A 72 -1.45 -3.89 13.70
N ILE A 73 -1.73 -4.86 14.58
CA ILE A 73 -1.82 -4.62 16.03
C ILE A 73 -0.48 -4.19 16.63
N LEU A 74 0.62 -4.86 16.24
CA LEU A 74 1.95 -4.60 16.77
C LEU A 74 2.70 -3.53 15.96
N LYS A 75 2.00 -2.79 15.09
CA LYS A 75 2.60 -1.70 14.33
C LYS A 75 3.10 -0.62 15.30
N GLY A 76 4.40 -0.37 15.28
CA GLY A 76 5.05 0.59 16.18
C GLY A 76 5.45 0.03 17.55
N PHE A 77 5.09 -1.22 17.88
CA PHE A 77 5.40 -1.82 19.18
C PHE A 77 6.90 -1.83 19.49
N LYS A 78 7.76 -2.04 18.48
CA LYS A 78 9.23 -2.02 18.67
C LYS A 78 9.74 -0.69 19.23
N TRP A 79 9.27 0.43 18.66
CA TRP A 79 9.67 1.77 19.10
C TRP A 79 8.99 2.16 20.41
N GLY A 80 7.72 1.79 20.59
CA GLY A 80 7.01 1.98 21.85
C GLY A 80 7.68 1.25 23.01
N PHE A 81 8.10 0.00 22.80
CA PHE A 81 8.80 -0.80 23.79
C PHE A 81 10.20 -0.24 24.11
N ALA A 82 10.92 0.24 23.10
CA ALA A 82 12.20 0.92 23.32
C ALA A 82 12.04 2.17 24.19
N ALA A 83 11.06 3.03 23.89
CA ALA A 83 10.75 4.20 24.71
C ALA A 83 10.31 3.82 26.13
N PHE A 84 9.54 2.74 26.28
CA PHE A 84 9.13 2.21 27.57
C PHE A 84 10.32 1.76 28.43
N VAL A 85 11.28 1.02 27.86
CA VAL A 85 12.48 0.59 28.60
C VAL A 85 13.34 1.79 29.01
N VAL A 86 13.48 2.80 28.12
CA VAL A 86 14.20 4.03 28.44
C VAL A 86 13.51 4.79 29.59
N ALA A 87 12.19 4.88 29.57
CA ALA A 87 11.42 5.53 30.62
C ALA A 87 11.59 4.80 31.97
N LEU A 88 11.46 3.47 31.99
CA LEU A 88 11.72 2.68 33.20
C LEU A 88 13.14 2.87 33.74
N GLY A 89 14.14 2.91 32.86
CA GLY A 89 15.53 3.17 33.25
C GLY A 89 15.72 4.56 33.85
N ALA A 90 15.06 5.58 33.29
CA ALA A 90 15.09 6.94 33.80
C ALA A 90 14.40 7.05 35.17
N GLU A 91 13.21 6.45 35.33
CA GLU A 91 12.48 6.41 36.61
C GLU A 91 13.31 5.71 37.70
N TYR A 92 13.87 4.54 37.39
CA TYR A 92 14.71 3.80 38.32
C TYR A 92 15.95 4.60 38.76
N PHE A 93 16.62 5.26 37.82
CA PHE A 93 17.78 6.10 38.11
C PHE A 93 17.43 7.32 38.98
N LEU A 94 16.30 7.98 38.69
CA LEU A 94 15.84 9.14 39.45
C LEU A 94 15.40 8.75 40.88
N ASP A 95 14.71 7.62 41.04
CA ASP A 95 14.26 7.15 42.36
C ASP A 95 15.45 6.71 43.23
N SER A 96 16.43 6.02 42.64
CA SER A 96 17.70 5.70 43.30
C SER A 96 18.38 6.95 43.85
N GLN A 97 18.44 8.03 43.07
CA GLN A 97 19.02 9.29 43.53
C GLN A 97 18.18 9.98 44.61
N ASN A 98 16.87 9.75 44.72
CA ASN A 98 16.04 10.32 45.78
C ASN A 98 16.12 9.55 47.09
N GLY A 99 16.43 8.24 47.05
CA GLY A 99 16.75 7.46 48.24
C GLY A 99 17.96 7.99 48.99
N ASP A 100 19.03 8.34 48.26
CA ASP A 100 20.28 8.85 48.85
C ASP A 100 20.10 10.22 49.55
N LYS A 101 19.11 11.03 49.14
CA LYS A 101 18.84 12.36 49.75
C LYS A 101 18.14 12.28 51.10
N LYS A 102 17.56 11.12 51.48
CA LYS A 102 16.81 10.95 52.73
C LYS A 102 17.69 10.57 53.94
N HIS A 103 19.01 10.45 53.74
CA HIS A 103 19.96 10.05 54.79
C HIS A 103 20.83 11.21 55.34
N HIS A 104 20.40 12.47 55.21
CA HIS A 104 21.07 13.63 55.82
C HIS A 104 20.15 14.41 56.75
#